data_AF-A0A7W8EAJ1-F1
#
_entry.id   AF-A0A7W8EAJ1-F1
#
_cell.length_a   1.000
_cell.length_b   1.000
_cell.length_c   1.000
_cell.angle_alpha   90.00
_cell.angle_beta   90.00
_cell.angle_gamma   90.00
#
_symmetry.space_group_name_H-M   'P 1'
#
loop_
_entity.id
_entity.type
_entity.pdbx_description
1 polymer ?
#
loop_
_entity_poly.entity_id
_entity_poly.type
_entity_poly.pdbx_seq_one_letter_code
_entity_poly.pdbx_strand_id
1 'polypeptide(L)'
;MDADVSGDGRQIPPALRSALNDLRLSDPKLANRLKNVWFADLALKKEFPGGLNEARALREFKERLGGDEGIQQIEQERQSYRDLDQQFAAGDVKVLDHLVGVSPEGFSKLVPAAFGKLAEANPEQFRHVMARVAAESMPEGLIAAIHQVLSSHEGTTGLAQHLVNWYNPLMRLAQSAPQRRVEPERRRLDADRRQFEAQRQGTFQHGIVKEIEQHGGTQSDKIIDQLSGGKLSSEAKFRLRGVITSELNAALRGDPSFIQKRDLLLAEGDRNKILTNYKAEVGKRLPEIVKRVHREFYGSTRPVVKAPVDIGTGRAARTSRQPSTSEIDWTRTSRRDVLDGKAYVKGKSEQILW
;
A
#
# COMPACT_ATOMS: atom_id res chain seq x y z
N MET A 1 21.00 28.54 11.42
CA MET A 1 19.99 27.84 12.24
C MET A 1 20.63 26.52 12.68
N ASP A 2 21.15 26.46 13.91
CA ASP A 2 21.77 25.26 14.45
C ASP A 2 20.66 24.35 15.01
N ALA A 3 20.31 23.32 14.25
CA ALA A 3 19.41 22.27 14.72
C ALA A 3 20.14 21.42 15.77
N ASP A 4 19.64 21.41 17.01
CA ASP A 4 20.19 20.62 18.10
C ASP A 4 19.84 19.13 17.91
N VAL A 5 20.72 18.38 17.26
CA VAL A 5 20.56 16.93 17.05
C VAL A 5 20.97 16.21 18.33
N SER A 6 20.04 16.07 19.27
CA SER A 6 20.26 15.35 20.53
C SER A 6 20.45 13.84 20.32
N GLY A 7 21.70 13.39 20.32
CA GLY A 7 22.09 11.97 20.26
C GLY A 7 22.68 11.42 21.56
N ASP A 8 22.42 10.14 21.85
CA ASP A 8 22.95 9.40 23.00
C ASP A 8 24.48 9.25 22.89
N GLY A 9 25.23 9.79 23.86
CA GLY A 9 26.70 9.80 23.89
C GLY A 9 27.36 8.42 23.89
N ARG A 10 26.57 7.35 24.08
CA ARG A 10 26.99 5.95 23.97
C ARG A 10 27.28 5.50 22.53
N GLN A 11 26.74 6.18 21.53
CA GLN A 11 26.97 5.88 20.10
C GLN A 11 28.24 6.55 19.54
N ILE A 12 28.91 7.39 20.34
CA ILE A 12 30.17 8.04 19.99
C ILE A 12 31.32 7.08 20.29
N PRO A 13 32.23 6.80 19.33
CA PRO A 13 33.41 5.96 19.55
C PRO A 13 34.26 6.45 20.75
N PRO A 14 34.90 5.55 21.51
CA PRO A 14 35.65 5.90 22.72
C PRO A 14 36.71 6.99 22.50
N ALA A 15 37.43 6.94 21.38
CA ALA A 15 38.45 7.93 21.02
C ALA A 15 37.86 9.32 20.78
N LEU A 16 36.73 9.40 20.08
CA LEU A 16 36.03 10.67 19.83
C LEU A 16 35.38 11.21 21.10
N ARG A 17 34.91 10.34 22.00
CA ARG A 17 34.37 10.73 23.31
C ARG A 17 35.45 11.34 24.20
N SER A 18 36.65 10.76 24.22
CA SER A 18 37.81 11.33 24.94
C SER A 18 38.17 12.70 24.40
N ALA A 19 38.33 12.82 23.08
CA ALA A 19 38.66 14.08 22.42
C ALA A 19 37.60 15.16 22.66
N LEU A 20 36.31 14.81 22.65
CA LEU A 20 35.23 15.74 22.97
C LEU A 20 35.24 16.20 24.44
N ASN A 21 35.62 15.33 25.37
CA ASN A 21 35.75 15.69 26.79
C ASN A 21 36.92 16.66 27.01
N ASP A 22 38.06 16.40 26.38
CA ASP A 22 39.23 17.27 26.45
C ASP A 22 38.93 18.64 25.80
N LEU A 23 38.26 18.64 24.64
CA LEU A 23 37.83 19.86 23.96
C LEU A 23 36.78 20.63 24.76
N ARG A 24 35.95 19.96 25.55
CA ARG A 24 34.94 20.60 26.39
C ARG A 24 35.54 21.36 27.57
N LEU A 25 36.77 21.04 27.97
CA LEU A 25 37.51 21.76 29.01
C LEU A 25 38.14 23.06 28.48
N SER A 26 38.48 23.12 27.19
CA SER A 26 39.15 24.26 26.55
C SER A 26 38.22 25.13 25.71
N ASP A 27 37.30 24.52 24.95
CA ASP A 27 36.27 25.19 24.15
C ASP A 27 34.95 24.38 24.15
N PRO A 28 34.06 24.65 25.13
CA PRO A 28 32.75 24.00 25.23
C PRO A 28 31.86 24.19 24.00
N LYS A 29 31.99 25.30 23.27
CA LYS A 29 31.16 25.59 22.09
C LYS A 29 31.61 24.73 20.92
N LEU A 30 32.91 24.61 20.70
CA LEU A 30 33.47 23.76 19.65
C LEU A 30 33.16 22.28 19.93
N ALA A 31 33.24 21.84 21.19
CA ALA A 31 32.88 20.48 21.58
C ALA A 31 31.42 20.13 21.26
N ASN A 32 30.48 21.03 21.56
CA ASN A 32 29.07 20.83 21.21
C ASN A 32 28.85 20.83 19.69
N ARG A 33 29.53 21.71 18.94
CA ARG A 33 29.44 21.74 17.48
C ARG A 33 29.93 20.45 16.85
N LEU A 34 31.07 19.93 17.31
CA LEU A 34 31.66 18.69 16.80
C LEU A 34 30.78 17.46 17.10
N LYS A 35 30.19 17.43 18.30
CA LYS A 35 29.18 16.42 18.68
C LYS A 35 27.97 16.46 17.74
N ASN A 36 27.45 17.65 17.44
CA ASN A 36 26.28 17.80 16.57
C ASN A 36 26.59 17.41 15.12
N VAL A 37 27.77 17.75 14.61
CA VAL A 37 28.23 17.31 13.28
C VAL A 37 28.34 15.78 13.20
N TRP A 38 28.86 15.14 14.24
CA TRP A 38 28.94 13.67 14.30
C TRP A 38 27.57 13.01 14.22
N PHE A 39 26.58 13.49 15.00
CA PHE A 39 25.23 12.93 14.95
C PHE A 39 24.49 13.26 13.65
N ALA A 40 24.75 14.42 13.05
CA ALA A 40 24.23 14.76 11.73
C ALA A 40 24.79 13.82 10.66
N ASP A 41 26.09 13.51 10.68
CA ASP A 41 26.72 12.54 9.77
C ASP A 41 26.17 11.13 9.99
N LEU A 42 25.97 10.72 11.25
CA LEU A 42 25.40 9.41 11.58
C LEU A 42 23.94 9.28 11.10
N ALA A 43 23.14 10.33 11.24
CA ALA A 43 21.79 10.39 10.69
C ALA A 43 21.79 10.35 9.16
N LEU A 44 22.71 11.09 8.52
CA LEU A 44 22.83 11.13 7.07
C LEU A 44 23.25 9.78 6.50
N LYS A 45 24.23 9.10 7.11
CA LYS A 45 24.66 7.74 6.72
C LYS A 45 23.58 6.67 6.92
N LYS A 46 22.64 6.91 7.82
CA LYS A 46 21.51 6.01 8.04
C LYS A 46 20.48 6.12 6.92
N GLU A 47 20.21 7.33 6.44
CA GLU A 47 19.29 7.58 5.32
C GLU A 47 19.97 7.32 3.96
N PHE A 48 21.29 7.55 3.86
CA PHE A 48 22.12 7.37 2.66
C PHE A 48 23.34 6.49 2.99
N PRO A 49 23.22 5.15 2.96
CA PRO A 49 24.31 4.23 3.26
C PRO A 49 25.55 4.43 2.38
N GLY A 50 25.39 4.90 1.14
CA GLY A 50 26.45 5.28 0.20
C GLY A 50 27.02 6.68 0.43
N GLY A 51 26.53 7.40 1.46
CA GLY A 51 27.03 8.70 1.88
C GLY A 51 26.77 9.82 0.86
N LEU A 52 27.68 10.79 0.81
CA LEU A 52 27.52 11.99 -0.01
C LEU A 52 27.39 11.70 -1.52
N ASN A 53 28.03 10.63 -2.01
CA ASN A 53 27.95 10.25 -3.42
C ASN A 53 26.54 9.78 -3.80
N GLU A 54 25.88 9.02 -2.93
CA GLU A 54 24.49 8.59 -3.14
C GLU A 54 23.53 9.79 -3.06
N ALA A 55 23.71 10.67 -2.09
CA ALA A 55 22.90 11.89 -1.97
C ALA A 55 23.05 12.82 -3.20
N ARG A 56 24.26 12.94 -3.74
CA ARG A 56 24.51 13.67 -5.00
C ARG A 56 23.84 13.00 -6.19
N ALA A 57 23.98 11.68 -6.33
CA ALA A 57 23.35 10.93 -7.41
C ALA A 57 21.81 11.05 -7.38
N LEU A 58 21.21 11.01 -6.19
CA LEU A 58 19.76 11.21 -6.03
C LEU A 58 19.35 12.64 -6.40
N ARG A 59 20.12 13.65 -6.00
CA ARG A 59 19.87 15.04 -6.37
C ARG A 59 19.97 15.24 -7.89
N GLU A 60 21.03 14.73 -8.51
CA GLU A 60 21.23 14.78 -9.96
C GLU A 60 20.12 14.03 -10.70
N PHE A 61 19.68 12.88 -10.18
CA PHE A 61 18.54 12.15 -10.73
C PHE A 61 17.25 12.98 -10.68
N LYS A 62 16.97 13.60 -9.53
CA LYS A 62 15.82 14.48 -9.34
C LYS A 62 15.90 15.72 -10.25
N GLU A 63 17.05 16.37 -10.35
CA GLU A 63 17.27 17.52 -11.24
C GLU A 63 17.08 17.13 -12.70
N ARG A 64 17.58 15.96 -13.12
CA ARG A 64 17.37 15.42 -14.47
C ARG A 64 15.89 15.18 -14.79
N LEU A 65 15.08 14.86 -13.78
CA LEU A 65 13.63 14.74 -13.91
C LEU A 65 12.90 16.08 -13.82
N GLY A 66 13.60 17.22 -13.78
CA GLY A 66 12.98 18.54 -13.66
C GLY A 66 12.66 18.96 -12.21
N GLY A 67 13.29 18.33 -11.22
CA GLY A 67 13.04 18.63 -9.81
C GLY A 67 11.74 18.02 -9.29
N ASP A 68 11.16 18.63 -8.25
CA ASP A 68 9.87 18.17 -7.71
C ASP A 68 8.72 18.40 -8.70
N GLU A 69 8.78 19.48 -9.48
CA GLU A 69 7.76 19.82 -10.47
C GLU A 69 7.69 18.78 -11.59
N GLY A 70 8.84 18.37 -12.14
CA GLY A 70 8.85 17.35 -13.19
C GLY A 70 8.46 15.96 -12.68
N ILE A 71 8.78 15.61 -11.42
CA ILE A 71 8.26 14.38 -10.79
C ILE A 71 6.73 14.44 -10.67
N GLN A 72 6.17 15.57 -10.22
CA GLN A 72 4.71 15.76 -10.14
C GLN A 72 4.04 15.70 -11.51
N GLN A 73 4.64 16.29 -12.54
CA GLN A 73 4.14 16.20 -13.91
C GLN A 73 4.12 14.76 -14.41
N ILE A 74 5.18 13.99 -14.17
CA ILE A 74 5.22 12.56 -14.51
C ILE A 74 4.10 11.80 -13.80
N GLU A 75 3.84 12.08 -12.52
CA GLU A 75 2.75 11.43 -11.79
C GLU A 75 1.37 11.80 -12.34
N GLN A 76 1.15 13.07 -12.64
CA GLN A 76 -0.09 13.57 -13.24
C GLN A 76 -0.31 12.98 -14.64
N GLU A 77 0.72 12.95 -15.48
CA GLU A 77 0.66 12.37 -16.82
C GLU A 77 0.36 10.87 -16.75
N ARG A 78 1.03 10.15 -15.84
CA ARG A 78 0.75 8.73 -15.59
C ARG A 78 -0.68 8.48 -15.12
N GLN A 79 -1.24 9.37 -14.31
CA GLN A 79 -2.63 9.27 -13.88
C GLN A 79 -3.58 9.55 -15.04
N SER A 80 -3.31 10.58 -15.85
CA SER A 80 -4.07 10.91 -17.04
C SER A 80 -4.13 9.74 -18.04
N TYR A 81 -3.01 9.08 -18.31
CA TYR A 81 -3.01 7.88 -19.18
C TYR A 81 -3.83 6.74 -18.59
N ARG A 82 -3.73 6.49 -17.28
CA ARG A 82 -4.53 5.44 -16.63
C ARG A 82 -6.02 5.71 -16.72
N ASP A 83 -6.42 6.95 -16.51
CA ASP A 83 -7.81 7.37 -16.58
C ASP A 83 -8.34 7.23 -18.01
N LEU A 84 -7.55 7.64 -19.01
CA LEU A 84 -7.88 7.47 -20.43
C LEU A 84 -8.02 5.98 -20.79
N ASP A 85 -7.11 5.12 -20.33
CA ASP A 85 -7.19 3.66 -20.52
C ASP A 85 -8.44 3.06 -19.84
N GLN A 86 -8.84 3.60 -18.68
CA GLN A 86 -10.05 3.21 -17.95
C GLN A 86 -11.31 3.56 -18.73
N GLN A 87 -11.37 4.80 -19.21
CA GLN A 87 -12.46 5.30 -20.01
C GLN A 87 -12.57 4.54 -21.34
N PHE A 88 -11.44 4.26 -22.00
CA PHE A 88 -11.42 3.51 -23.26
C PHE A 88 -11.91 2.07 -23.06
N ALA A 89 -11.41 1.38 -22.03
CA ALA A 89 -11.86 0.03 -21.69
C ALA A 89 -13.36 -0.01 -21.35
N ALA A 90 -13.86 1.00 -20.63
CA ALA A 90 -15.28 1.13 -20.32
C ALA A 90 -16.14 1.42 -21.56
N GLY A 91 -15.55 1.96 -22.63
CA GLY A 91 -16.27 2.49 -23.79
C GLY A 91 -16.95 3.83 -23.48
N ASP A 92 -16.33 4.65 -22.62
CA ASP A 92 -16.82 5.99 -22.28
C ASP A 92 -16.61 6.94 -23.47
N VAL A 93 -17.66 7.68 -23.84
CA VAL A 93 -17.64 8.64 -24.96
C VAL A 93 -16.66 9.78 -24.74
N LYS A 94 -16.33 10.09 -23.47
CA LYS A 94 -15.37 11.16 -23.12
C LYS A 94 -13.97 10.95 -23.72
N VAL A 95 -13.60 9.71 -24.04
CA VAL A 95 -12.35 9.45 -24.76
C VAL A 95 -12.36 10.09 -26.14
N LEU A 96 -13.50 10.06 -26.83
CA LEU A 96 -13.64 10.70 -28.13
C LEU A 96 -13.54 12.22 -27.99
N ASP A 97 -14.18 12.80 -26.97
CA ASP A 97 -14.08 14.24 -26.69
C ASP A 97 -12.62 14.65 -26.42
N HIS A 98 -11.87 13.84 -25.67
CA HIS A 98 -10.45 14.07 -25.42
C HIS A 98 -9.62 13.99 -26.71
N LEU A 99 -9.79 12.95 -27.53
CA LEU A 99 -9.04 12.78 -28.77
C LEU A 99 -9.32 13.91 -29.77
N VAL A 100 -10.58 14.30 -29.91
CA VAL A 100 -10.98 15.45 -30.74
C VAL A 100 -10.38 16.75 -30.18
N GLY A 101 -10.40 16.94 -28.86
CA GLY A 101 -9.83 18.12 -28.21
C GLY A 101 -8.31 18.25 -28.38
N VAL A 102 -7.58 17.12 -28.37
CA VAL A 102 -6.12 17.09 -28.56
C VAL A 102 -5.75 17.32 -30.02
N SER A 103 -6.39 16.62 -30.94
CA SER A 103 -6.14 16.77 -32.37
C SER A 103 -7.37 16.39 -33.19
N PRO A 104 -8.19 17.38 -33.61
CA PRO A 104 -9.36 17.11 -34.44
C PRO A 104 -8.98 16.42 -35.76
N GLU A 105 -7.90 16.88 -36.40
CA GLU A 105 -7.41 16.31 -37.66
C GLU A 105 -6.86 14.89 -37.47
N GLY A 106 -6.12 14.65 -36.38
CA GLY A 106 -5.64 13.31 -36.03
C GLY A 106 -6.78 12.33 -35.81
N PHE A 107 -7.81 12.76 -35.06
CA PHE A 107 -9.03 11.98 -34.87
C PHE A 107 -9.72 11.65 -36.20
N SER A 108 -9.97 12.64 -37.06
CA SER A 108 -10.59 12.41 -38.37
C SER A 108 -9.82 11.42 -39.25
N LYS A 109 -8.47 11.42 -39.18
CA LYS A 109 -7.63 10.46 -39.90
C LYS A 109 -7.68 9.04 -39.30
N LEU A 110 -7.92 8.91 -38.00
CA LEU A 110 -8.02 7.61 -37.32
C LEU A 110 -9.35 6.92 -37.57
N VAL A 111 -10.45 7.68 -37.70
CA VAL A 111 -11.81 7.13 -37.85
C VAL A 111 -11.93 6.08 -38.96
N PRO A 112 -11.45 6.30 -40.20
CA PRO A 112 -11.51 5.29 -41.26
C PRO A 112 -10.77 3.98 -40.90
N ALA A 113 -9.60 4.08 -40.28
CA ALA A 113 -8.83 2.90 -39.85
C ALA A 113 -9.52 2.16 -38.70
N ALA A 114 -10.14 2.89 -37.76
CA ALA A 114 -10.92 2.31 -36.69
C ALA A 114 -12.15 1.54 -37.22
N PHE A 115 -12.84 2.09 -38.23
CA PHE A 115 -13.92 1.37 -38.92
C PHE A 115 -13.42 0.12 -39.64
N GLY A 116 -12.26 0.17 -40.29
CA GLY A 116 -11.61 -1.00 -40.88
C GLY A 116 -11.32 -2.08 -39.84
N LYS A 117 -10.78 -1.71 -38.68
CA LYS A 117 -10.54 -2.64 -37.57
C LYS A 117 -11.81 -3.20 -36.96
N LEU A 118 -12.87 -2.41 -36.86
CA LEU A 118 -14.18 -2.89 -36.43
C LEU A 118 -14.75 -3.91 -37.42
N ALA A 119 -14.60 -3.68 -38.73
CA ALA A 119 -15.05 -4.61 -39.76
C ALA A 119 -14.33 -5.97 -39.66
N GLU A 120 -13.03 -5.98 -39.34
CA GLU A 120 -12.23 -7.19 -39.13
C GLU A 120 -12.60 -7.90 -37.82
N ALA A 121 -12.63 -7.18 -36.70
CA ALA A 121 -12.79 -7.76 -35.37
C ALA A 121 -14.25 -8.13 -35.05
N ASN A 122 -15.21 -7.32 -35.49
CA ASN A 122 -16.62 -7.53 -35.25
C ASN A 122 -17.47 -7.13 -36.48
N PRO A 123 -17.54 -8.00 -37.50
CA PRO A 123 -18.28 -7.73 -38.74
C PRO A 123 -19.78 -7.49 -38.54
N GLU A 124 -20.38 -8.02 -37.48
CA GLU A 124 -21.80 -7.79 -37.15
C GLU A 124 -22.02 -6.38 -36.60
N GLN A 125 -21.20 -5.96 -35.63
CA GLN A 125 -21.26 -4.61 -35.08
C GLN A 125 -20.93 -3.56 -36.14
N PHE A 126 -19.95 -3.82 -37.02
CA PHE A 126 -19.65 -2.95 -38.15
C PHE A 126 -20.87 -2.76 -39.06
N ARG A 127 -21.52 -3.87 -39.47
CA ARG A 127 -22.74 -3.82 -40.30
C ARG A 127 -23.87 -3.05 -39.62
N HIS A 128 -24.04 -3.21 -38.31
CA HIS A 128 -25.04 -2.47 -37.53
C HIS A 128 -24.77 -0.96 -37.53
N VAL A 129 -23.53 -0.55 -37.25
CA VAL A 129 -23.15 0.87 -37.26
C VAL A 129 -23.32 1.47 -38.65
N MET A 130 -22.87 0.79 -39.70
CA MET A 130 -23.03 1.27 -41.08
C MET A 130 -24.50 1.35 -41.51
N ALA A 131 -25.34 0.40 -41.08
CA ALA A 131 -26.77 0.44 -41.34
C ALA A 131 -27.41 1.67 -40.69
N ARG A 132 -26.99 2.03 -39.47
CA ARG A 132 -27.45 3.23 -38.77
C ARG A 132 -26.98 4.52 -39.45
N VAL A 133 -25.71 4.61 -39.82
CA VAL A 133 -25.20 5.78 -40.58
C VAL A 133 -25.94 5.94 -41.91
N ALA A 134 -26.17 4.85 -42.64
CA ALA A 134 -26.91 4.88 -43.88
C ALA A 134 -28.38 5.31 -43.68
N ALA A 135 -29.04 4.83 -42.62
CA ALA A 135 -30.41 5.23 -42.28
C ALA A 135 -30.51 6.72 -41.90
N GLU A 136 -29.56 7.23 -41.10
CA GLU A 136 -29.55 8.62 -40.64
C GLU A 136 -29.12 9.61 -41.75
N SER A 137 -28.30 9.18 -42.70
CA SER A 137 -27.82 10.02 -43.81
C SER A 137 -28.80 10.08 -44.99
N MET A 138 -29.86 9.26 -44.99
CA MET A 138 -30.77 9.15 -46.13
C MET A 138 -31.92 10.17 -46.00
N PRO A 139 -32.18 10.99 -47.03
CA PRO A 139 -33.30 11.91 -47.02
C PRO A 139 -34.64 11.17 -46.83
N GLU A 140 -35.52 11.71 -45.98
CA GLU A 140 -36.86 11.15 -45.79
C GLU A 140 -37.61 11.02 -47.12
N GLY A 141 -38.27 9.89 -47.32
CA GLY A 141 -39.08 9.65 -48.52
C GLY A 141 -38.30 9.33 -49.80
N LEU A 142 -36.96 9.42 -49.83
CA LEU A 142 -36.17 9.15 -51.03
C LEU A 142 -36.39 7.72 -51.55
N ILE A 143 -36.34 6.71 -50.68
CA ILE A 143 -36.55 5.32 -51.07
C ILE A 143 -37.98 5.06 -51.53
N ALA A 144 -38.97 5.71 -50.91
CA ALA A 144 -40.36 5.61 -51.33
C ALA A 144 -40.55 6.23 -52.73
N ALA A 145 -39.92 7.39 -53.00
CA ALA A 145 -39.95 8.04 -54.30
C ALA A 145 -39.28 7.19 -55.39
N ILE A 146 -38.09 6.63 -55.11
CA ILE A 146 -37.39 5.73 -56.05
C ILE A 146 -38.23 4.48 -56.30
N HIS A 147 -38.77 3.86 -55.25
CA HIS A 147 -39.63 2.69 -55.39
C HIS A 147 -40.85 3.00 -56.25
N GLN A 148 -41.50 4.14 -56.03
CA GLN A 148 -42.67 4.56 -56.80
C GLN A 148 -42.35 4.70 -58.30
N VAL A 149 -41.24 5.37 -58.64
CA VAL A 149 -40.78 5.52 -60.04
C VAL A 149 -40.41 4.17 -60.68
N LEU A 150 -39.73 3.28 -59.95
CA LEU A 150 -39.35 1.97 -60.47
C LEU A 150 -40.55 1.03 -60.63
N SER A 151 -41.57 1.17 -59.77
CA SER A 151 -42.78 0.35 -59.80
C SER A 151 -43.78 0.79 -60.88
N SER A 152 -43.70 2.03 -61.36
CA SER A 152 -44.60 2.56 -62.40
C SER A 152 -44.25 2.14 -63.83
N HIS A 153 -43.15 1.42 -64.04
CA HIS A 153 -42.74 0.90 -65.35
C HIS A 153 -42.57 -0.63 -65.31
N GLU A 154 -43.22 -1.34 -66.24
CA GLU A 154 -43.20 -2.82 -66.30
C GLU A 154 -41.78 -3.39 -66.45
N GLY A 155 -40.86 -2.67 -67.09
CA GLY A 155 -39.46 -3.09 -67.25
C GLY A 155 -38.60 -2.99 -65.99
N THR A 156 -39.06 -2.30 -64.93
CA THR A 156 -38.26 -1.99 -63.75
C THR A 156 -38.88 -2.43 -62.42
N THR A 157 -40.06 -3.05 -62.44
CA THR A 157 -40.72 -3.60 -61.25
C THR A 157 -39.85 -4.62 -60.50
N GLY A 158 -39.03 -5.41 -61.21
CA GLY A 158 -38.04 -6.29 -60.58
C GLY A 158 -36.96 -5.53 -59.78
N LEU A 159 -36.55 -4.35 -60.26
CA LEU A 159 -35.60 -3.48 -59.56
C LEU A 159 -36.24 -2.82 -58.34
N ALA A 160 -37.52 -2.44 -58.43
CA ALA A 160 -38.28 -1.93 -57.28
C ALA A 160 -38.32 -2.97 -56.15
N GLN A 161 -38.57 -4.23 -56.48
CA GLN A 161 -38.59 -5.32 -55.50
C GLN A 161 -37.20 -5.57 -54.89
N HIS A 162 -36.14 -5.55 -55.71
CA HIS A 162 -34.77 -5.67 -55.22
C HIS A 162 -34.39 -4.55 -54.25
N LEU A 163 -34.79 -3.31 -54.56
CA LEU A 163 -34.52 -2.16 -53.69
C LEU A 163 -35.17 -2.34 -52.32
N VAL A 164 -36.44 -2.75 -52.26
CA VAL A 164 -37.17 -2.98 -51.00
C VAL A 164 -36.57 -4.16 -50.22
N ASN A 165 -36.18 -5.23 -50.92
CA ASN A 165 -35.56 -6.41 -50.30
C ASN A 165 -34.16 -6.11 -49.73
N TRP A 166 -33.43 -5.16 -50.31
CA TRP A 166 -32.16 -4.70 -49.76
C TRP A 166 -32.35 -3.69 -48.61
N TYR A 167 -33.25 -2.73 -48.78
CA TYR A 167 -33.45 -1.62 -47.85
C TYR A 167 -34.13 -2.04 -46.54
N ASN A 168 -35.20 -2.82 -46.60
CA ASN A 168 -35.99 -3.16 -45.42
C ASN A 168 -35.17 -3.92 -44.35
N PRO A 169 -34.35 -4.92 -44.68
CA PRO A 169 -33.48 -5.58 -43.71
C PRO A 169 -32.46 -4.62 -43.07
N LEU A 170 -31.92 -3.69 -43.87
CA LEU A 170 -30.96 -2.70 -43.39
C LEU A 170 -31.60 -1.76 -42.37
N MET A 171 -32.82 -1.28 -42.64
CA MET A 171 -33.58 -0.44 -41.69
C MET A 171 -33.95 -1.20 -40.41
N ARG A 172 -34.34 -2.47 -40.53
CA ARG A 172 -34.60 -3.31 -39.34
C ARG A 172 -33.35 -3.48 -38.49
N LEU A 173 -32.20 -3.68 -39.13
CA LEU A 173 -30.93 -3.79 -38.43
C LEU A 173 -30.57 -2.48 -37.72
N ALA A 174 -30.71 -1.33 -38.40
CA ALA A 174 -30.47 0.00 -37.83
C ALA A 174 -31.33 0.31 -36.60
N GLN A 175 -32.59 -0.15 -36.59
CA GLN A 175 -33.54 0.05 -35.50
C GLN A 175 -33.39 -0.96 -34.35
N SER A 176 -32.78 -2.13 -34.60
CA SER A 176 -32.55 -3.14 -33.57
C SER A 176 -31.47 -2.71 -32.57
N ALA A 177 -31.65 -3.04 -31.29
CA ALA A 177 -30.60 -2.84 -30.28
C ALA A 177 -29.37 -3.71 -30.63
N PRO A 178 -28.14 -3.18 -30.54
CA PRO A 178 -26.94 -3.95 -30.85
C PRO A 178 -26.86 -5.19 -29.96
N GLN A 179 -26.62 -6.36 -30.55
CA GLN A 179 -26.38 -7.58 -29.79
C GLN A 179 -25.07 -7.44 -29.04
N ARG A 180 -25.17 -7.16 -27.74
CA ARG A 180 -24.01 -7.01 -26.86
C ARG A 180 -23.37 -8.39 -26.66
N ARG A 181 -22.45 -8.77 -27.55
CA ARG A 181 -21.47 -9.82 -27.24
C ARG A 181 -20.57 -9.27 -26.15
N VAL A 182 -20.86 -9.63 -24.90
CA VAL A 182 -19.95 -9.40 -23.78
C VAL A 182 -18.74 -10.31 -24.02
N GLU A 183 -17.69 -9.76 -24.63
CA GLU A 183 -16.45 -10.48 -24.87
C GLU A 183 -15.90 -11.08 -23.56
N PRO A 184 -15.56 -12.38 -23.53
CA PRO A 184 -14.84 -13.00 -22.43
C PRO A 184 -13.52 -12.26 -22.11
N GLU A 185 -12.93 -11.60 -23.10
CA GLU A 185 -11.74 -10.76 -22.96
C GLU A 185 -11.96 -9.51 -22.11
N ARG A 186 -13.10 -8.81 -22.24
CA ARG A 186 -13.43 -7.67 -21.36
C ARG A 186 -13.50 -8.09 -19.89
N ARG A 187 -14.08 -9.26 -19.62
CA ARG A 187 -14.13 -9.81 -18.25
C ARG A 187 -12.73 -10.18 -17.73
N ARG A 188 -11.84 -10.67 -18.59
CA ARG A 188 -10.44 -10.97 -18.23
C ARG A 188 -9.63 -9.70 -17.99
N LEU A 189 -9.74 -8.70 -18.85
CA LEU A 189 -9.09 -7.39 -18.67
C LEU A 189 -9.55 -6.69 -17.40
N ASP A 190 -10.86 -6.71 -17.09
CA ASP A 190 -11.39 -6.16 -15.84
C ASP A 190 -10.86 -6.93 -14.62
N ALA A 191 -10.74 -8.25 -14.71
CA ALA A 191 -10.20 -9.09 -13.64
C ALA A 191 -8.70 -8.83 -13.43
N ASP A 192 -7.90 -8.81 -14.50
CA ASP A 192 -6.46 -8.56 -14.47
C ASP A 192 -6.16 -7.15 -13.95
N ARG A 193 -6.95 -6.15 -14.34
CA ARG A 193 -6.82 -4.78 -13.86
C ARG A 193 -7.11 -4.67 -12.37
N ARG A 194 -8.19 -5.29 -11.89
CA ARG A 194 -8.50 -5.36 -10.45
C ARG A 194 -7.41 -6.08 -9.68
N GLN A 195 -6.86 -7.17 -10.25
CA GLN A 195 -5.79 -7.93 -9.62
C GLN A 195 -4.49 -7.11 -9.56
N PHE A 196 -4.16 -6.37 -10.61
CA PHE A 196 -2.99 -5.49 -10.66
C PHE A 196 -3.12 -4.32 -9.68
N GLU A 197 -4.27 -3.65 -9.64
CA GLU A 197 -4.53 -2.57 -8.68
C GLU A 197 -4.50 -3.07 -7.24
N ALA A 198 -5.08 -4.25 -6.97
CA ALA A 198 -5.00 -4.92 -5.67
C ALA A 198 -3.57 -5.30 -5.28
N GLN A 199 -2.77 -5.83 -6.23
CA GLN A 199 -1.35 -6.13 -5.99
C GLN A 199 -0.53 -4.86 -5.72
N ARG A 200 -0.80 -3.78 -6.46
CA ARG A 200 -0.11 -2.49 -6.26
C ARG A 200 -0.44 -1.89 -4.91
N GLN A 201 -1.72 -1.83 -4.54
CA GLN A 201 -2.15 -1.37 -3.21
C GLN A 201 -1.60 -2.28 -2.11
N GLY A 202 -1.64 -3.59 -2.31
CA GLY A 202 -1.07 -4.56 -1.38
C GLY A 202 0.43 -4.34 -1.15
N THR A 203 1.20 -4.12 -2.22
CA THR A 203 2.66 -3.88 -2.12
C THR A 203 2.96 -2.54 -1.45
N PHE A 204 2.22 -1.50 -1.81
CA PHE A 204 2.34 -0.16 -1.20
C PHE A 204 2.04 -0.21 0.31
N GLN A 205 0.90 -0.80 0.69
CA GLN A 205 0.51 -0.94 2.09
C GLN A 205 1.46 -1.84 2.86
N HIS A 206 1.88 -2.97 2.28
CA HIS A 206 2.84 -3.89 2.91
C HIS A 206 4.18 -3.22 3.20
N GLY A 207 4.70 -2.41 2.26
CA GLY A 207 5.92 -1.64 2.45
C GLY A 207 5.82 -0.59 3.56
N ILE A 208 4.64 0.00 3.76
CA ILE A 208 4.37 0.95 4.85
C ILE A 208 4.30 0.21 6.19
N VAL A 209 3.51 -0.87 6.26
CA VAL A 209 3.34 -1.68 7.49
C VAL A 209 4.69 -2.21 7.97
N LYS A 210 5.49 -2.79 7.08
CA LYS A 210 6.82 -3.31 7.42
C LYS A 210 7.74 -2.26 8.04
N GLU A 211 7.75 -1.04 7.51
CA GLU A 211 8.59 0.03 8.04
C GLU A 211 8.09 0.55 9.40
N ILE A 212 6.77 0.63 9.58
CA ILE A 212 6.15 0.99 10.86
C ILE A 212 6.49 -0.06 11.93
N GLU A 213 6.35 -1.34 11.61
CA GLU A 213 6.68 -2.45 12.51
C GLU A 213 8.16 -2.45 12.90
N GLN A 214 9.06 -2.24 11.92
CA GLN A 214 10.49 -2.12 12.19
C GLN A 214 10.80 -0.94 13.11
N HIS A 215 10.19 0.22 12.86
CA HIS A 215 10.38 1.41 13.68
C HIS A 215 9.85 1.21 15.10
N GLY A 216 8.60 0.77 15.24
CA GLY A 216 7.95 0.52 16.53
C GLY A 216 8.65 -0.57 17.32
N GLY A 217 9.06 -1.65 16.67
CA GLY A 217 9.83 -2.72 17.29
C GLY A 217 11.17 -2.24 17.83
N THR A 218 11.93 -1.47 17.04
CA THR A 218 13.23 -0.92 17.47
C THR A 218 13.09 0.03 18.66
N GLN A 219 12.05 0.85 18.68
CA GLN A 219 11.77 1.74 19.81
C GLN A 219 11.33 0.94 21.05
N SER A 220 10.52 -0.10 20.87
CA SER A 220 10.09 -0.99 21.95
C SER A 220 11.28 -1.65 22.64
N ASP A 221 12.20 -2.21 21.87
CA ASP A 221 13.36 -2.92 22.40
C ASP A 221 14.26 -1.99 23.22
N LYS A 222 14.46 -0.75 22.76
CA LYS A 222 15.22 0.27 23.51
C LYS A 222 14.60 0.54 24.88
N ILE A 223 13.27 0.69 24.94
CA ILE A 223 12.57 1.00 26.19
C ILE A 223 12.56 -0.22 27.11
N ILE A 224 12.35 -1.42 26.57
CA ILE A 224 12.44 -2.69 27.32
C ILE A 224 13.83 -2.84 27.95
N ASP A 225 14.89 -2.57 27.19
CA ASP A 225 16.27 -2.67 27.64
C ASP A 225 16.60 -1.66 28.73
N GLN A 226 16.09 -0.42 28.61
CA GLN A 226 16.21 0.58 29.66
C GLN A 226 15.50 0.16 30.95
N LEU A 227 14.28 -0.39 30.86
CA LEU A 227 13.51 -0.82 32.02
C LEU A 227 14.06 -2.09 32.69
N SER A 228 14.69 -2.97 31.92
CA SER A 228 15.14 -4.30 32.40
C SER A 228 16.66 -4.38 32.61
N GLY A 229 17.39 -3.28 32.37
CA GLY A 229 18.85 -3.26 32.40
C GLY A 229 19.50 -4.23 31.41
N GLY A 230 18.82 -4.52 30.29
CA GLY A 230 19.29 -5.47 29.26
C GLY A 230 19.31 -6.95 29.66
N LYS A 231 18.73 -7.32 30.81
CA LYS A 231 18.82 -8.70 31.37
C LYS A 231 17.81 -9.71 30.79
N LEU A 232 16.90 -9.27 29.93
CA LEU A 232 15.88 -10.15 29.36
C LEU A 232 16.44 -11.00 28.22
N SER A 233 16.04 -12.27 28.18
CA SER A 233 16.34 -13.17 27.07
C SER A 233 15.67 -12.70 25.78
N SER A 234 16.21 -13.09 24.62
CA SER A 234 15.63 -12.76 23.31
C SER A 234 14.18 -13.24 23.17
N GLU A 235 13.86 -14.38 23.76
CA GLU A 235 12.51 -14.95 23.75
C GLU A 235 11.54 -14.16 24.63
N ALA A 236 11.98 -13.71 25.82
CA ALA A 236 11.18 -12.84 26.69
C ALA A 236 10.92 -11.49 26.03
N LYS A 237 11.92 -10.91 25.34
CA LYS A 237 11.75 -9.68 24.55
C LYS A 237 10.76 -9.88 23.40
N PHE A 238 10.86 -11.00 22.67
CA PHE A 238 9.93 -11.33 21.58
C PHE A 238 8.49 -11.42 22.08
N ARG A 239 8.25 -12.11 23.21
CA ARG A 239 6.92 -12.22 23.82
C ARG A 239 6.36 -10.87 24.28
N LEU A 240 7.19 -10.04 24.93
CA LEU A 240 6.79 -8.68 25.31
C LEU A 240 6.44 -7.83 24.08
N ARG A 241 7.23 -7.92 23.01
CA ARG A 241 7.00 -7.19 21.76
C ARG A 241 5.65 -7.55 21.15
N GLY A 242 5.25 -8.83 21.20
CA GLY A 242 3.92 -9.26 20.76
C GLY A 242 2.78 -8.54 21.49
N VAL A 243 2.86 -8.47 22.83
CA VAL A 243 1.85 -7.78 23.65
C VAL A 243 1.88 -6.27 23.43
N ILE A 244 3.06 -5.66 23.40
CA ILE A 244 3.24 -4.22 23.14
C ILE A 244 2.65 -3.82 21.79
N THR A 245 2.92 -4.60 20.74
CA THR A 245 2.36 -4.36 19.40
C THR A 245 0.84 -4.48 19.39
N SER A 246 0.28 -5.46 20.10
CA SER A 246 -1.17 -5.62 20.21
C SER A 246 -1.83 -4.41 20.89
N GLU A 247 -1.28 -3.99 22.04
CA GLU A 247 -1.74 -2.84 22.81
C GLU A 247 -1.60 -1.52 22.03
N LEU A 248 -0.49 -1.35 21.32
CA LEU A 248 -0.26 -0.19 20.46
C LEU A 248 -1.27 -0.14 19.32
N ASN A 249 -1.54 -1.28 18.66
CA ASN A 249 -2.54 -1.36 17.60
C ASN A 249 -3.94 -1.07 18.14
N ALA A 250 -4.30 -1.57 19.33
CA ALA A 250 -5.56 -1.25 19.98
C ALA A 250 -5.66 0.25 20.28
N ALA A 251 -4.61 0.86 20.84
CA ALA A 251 -4.57 2.28 21.15
C ALA A 251 -4.64 3.19 19.92
N LEU A 252 -4.06 2.77 18.79
CA LEU A 252 -4.16 3.49 17.52
C LEU A 252 -5.55 3.32 16.89
N ARG A 253 -6.12 2.11 16.90
CA ARG A 253 -7.48 1.85 16.39
C ARG A 253 -8.57 2.49 17.25
N GLY A 254 -8.31 2.69 18.52
CA GLY A 254 -9.23 3.38 19.44
C GLY A 254 -9.26 4.90 19.28
N ASP A 255 -8.43 5.48 18.39
CA ASP A 255 -8.39 6.92 18.16
C ASP A 255 -9.03 7.29 16.80
N PRO A 256 -10.24 7.87 16.81
CA PRO A 256 -10.94 8.27 15.58
C PRO A 256 -10.17 9.32 14.76
N SER A 257 -9.47 10.24 15.43
CA SER A 257 -8.72 11.31 14.76
C SER A 257 -7.51 10.75 14.00
N PHE A 258 -6.85 9.75 14.58
CA PHE A 258 -5.79 9.02 13.91
C PHE A 258 -6.31 8.25 12.71
N ILE A 259 -7.43 7.53 12.86
CA ILE A 259 -8.05 6.76 11.77
C ILE A 259 -8.41 7.68 10.61
N GLN A 260 -9.11 8.78 10.88
CA GLN A 260 -9.54 9.73 9.85
C GLN A 260 -8.34 10.31 9.10
N LYS A 261 -7.30 10.73 9.84
CA LYS A 261 -6.09 11.28 9.22
C LYS A 261 -5.31 10.22 8.43
N ARG A 262 -5.24 8.98 8.92
CA ARG A 262 -4.63 7.86 8.21
C ARG A 262 -5.36 7.60 6.88
N ASP A 263 -6.69 7.57 6.92
CA ASP A 263 -7.50 7.27 5.73
C ASP A 263 -7.39 8.37 4.68
N LEU A 264 -7.34 9.64 5.10
CA LEU A 264 -7.02 10.77 4.21
C LEU A 264 -5.63 10.63 3.58
N LEU A 265 -4.60 10.33 4.39
CA LEU A 265 -3.23 10.18 3.89
C LEU A 265 -3.08 8.95 2.98
N LEU A 266 -3.83 7.87 3.22
CA LEU A 266 -3.88 6.71 2.34
C LEU A 266 -4.56 7.04 1.01
N ALA A 267 -5.60 7.88 1.02
CA ALA A 267 -6.25 8.37 -0.18
C ALA A 267 -5.33 9.31 -1.00
N GLU A 268 -4.52 10.13 -0.32
CA GLU A 268 -3.49 10.97 -0.97
C GLU A 268 -2.35 10.15 -1.62
N GLY A 269 -2.08 8.92 -1.15
CA GLY A 269 -1.05 8.05 -1.72
C GLY A 269 0.41 8.43 -1.40
N ASP A 270 0.63 9.45 -0.56
CA ASP A 270 1.96 9.90 -0.16
C ASP A 270 2.53 9.03 0.98
N ARG A 271 3.41 8.09 0.59
CA ARG A 271 4.10 7.18 1.51
C ARG A 271 4.80 7.88 2.67
N ASN A 272 5.46 9.02 2.41
CA ASN A 272 6.29 9.70 3.40
C ASN A 272 5.43 10.38 4.47
N LYS A 273 4.33 11.00 4.07
CA LYS A 273 3.37 11.59 5.03
C LYS A 273 2.72 10.51 5.90
N ILE A 274 2.34 9.37 5.30
CA ILE A 274 1.76 8.24 6.05
C ILE A 274 2.75 7.76 7.13
N LEU A 275 4.00 7.50 6.73
CA LEU A 275 5.05 7.04 7.66
C LEU A 275 5.35 8.07 8.74
N THR A 276 5.42 9.36 8.40
CA THR A 276 5.67 10.44 9.35
C THR A 276 4.56 10.53 10.39
N ASN A 277 3.30 10.47 9.95
CA ASN A 277 2.14 10.49 10.85
C ASN A 277 2.14 9.27 11.78
N TYR A 278 2.39 8.08 11.24
CA TYR A 278 2.48 6.85 12.04
C TYR A 278 3.63 6.90 13.06
N LYS A 279 4.83 7.27 12.63
CA LYS A 279 6.00 7.39 13.52
C LYS A 279 5.75 8.37 14.66
N ALA A 280 5.09 9.50 14.38
CA ALA A 280 4.71 10.47 15.39
C ALA A 280 3.72 9.89 16.42
N GLU A 281 2.66 9.20 15.97
CA GLU A 281 1.68 8.61 16.88
C GLU A 281 2.22 7.43 17.68
N VAL A 282 3.05 6.60 17.06
CA VAL A 282 3.79 5.53 17.77
C VAL A 282 4.71 6.15 18.82
N GLY A 283 5.47 7.20 18.49
CA GLY A 283 6.37 7.88 19.43
C GLY A 283 5.65 8.45 20.66
N LYS A 284 4.41 8.93 20.50
CA LYS A 284 3.60 9.44 21.62
C LYS A 284 3.11 8.34 22.55
N ARG A 285 2.63 7.22 22.01
CA ARG A 285 1.90 6.19 22.77
C ARG A 285 2.80 5.07 23.29
N LEU A 286 3.80 4.72 22.50
CA LEU A 286 4.63 3.53 22.75
C LEU A 286 5.31 3.56 24.14
N PRO A 287 5.91 4.67 24.62
CA PRO A 287 6.61 4.65 25.91
C PRO A 287 5.73 4.26 27.09
N GLU A 288 4.50 4.79 27.16
CA GLU A 288 3.56 4.48 28.24
C GLU A 288 3.02 3.05 28.15
N ILE A 289 2.79 2.57 26.93
CA ILE A 289 2.39 1.16 26.69
C ILE A 289 3.49 0.20 27.14
N VAL A 290 4.75 0.44 26.74
CA VAL A 290 5.87 -0.42 27.15
C VAL A 290 6.05 -0.43 28.66
N LYS A 291 5.97 0.72 29.33
CA LYS A 291 6.05 0.81 30.80
C LYS A 291 4.92 0.04 31.48
N ARG A 292 3.68 0.19 30.99
CA ARG A 292 2.50 -0.51 31.53
C ARG A 292 2.66 -2.01 31.39
N VAL A 293 2.92 -2.49 30.17
CA VAL A 293 3.12 -3.92 29.88
C VAL A 293 4.27 -4.47 30.73
N HIS A 294 5.43 -3.79 30.76
CA HIS A 294 6.56 -4.20 31.59
C HIS A 294 6.19 -4.32 33.08
N ARG A 295 5.44 -3.35 33.62
CA ARG A 295 4.96 -3.39 35.01
C ARG A 295 3.98 -4.54 35.28
N GLU A 296 3.10 -4.86 34.34
CA GLU A 296 2.18 -5.99 34.48
C GLU A 296 2.90 -7.35 34.52
N PHE A 297 4.03 -7.46 33.81
CA PHE A 297 4.83 -8.68 33.76
C PHE A 297 5.90 -8.77 34.85
N TYR A 298 6.49 -7.64 35.25
CA TYR A 298 7.67 -7.60 36.15
C TYR A 298 7.54 -6.65 37.35
N GLY A 299 6.52 -5.78 37.37
CA GLY A 299 6.35 -4.73 38.37
C GLY A 299 5.52 -5.12 39.60
N SER A 300 5.10 -6.38 39.72
CA SER A 300 4.43 -6.89 40.92
C SER A 300 5.25 -7.99 41.56
N THR A 301 6.12 -7.62 42.50
CA THR A 301 6.57 -8.52 43.57
C THR A 301 5.37 -8.87 44.44
N ARG A 302 4.54 -9.82 44.02
CA ARG A 302 3.77 -10.59 45.00
C ARG A 302 4.79 -11.41 45.81
N PRO A 303 4.71 -11.41 47.15
CA PRO A 303 5.57 -12.27 47.95
C PRO A 303 5.33 -13.71 47.48
N VAL A 304 6.35 -14.31 46.89
CA VAL A 304 6.37 -15.75 46.62
C VAL A 304 6.34 -16.39 48.00
N VAL A 305 5.17 -16.84 48.43
CA VAL A 305 5.09 -17.81 49.53
C VAL A 305 5.85 -19.03 49.03
N LYS A 306 7.10 -19.18 49.48
CA LYS A 306 7.87 -20.38 49.23
C LYS A 306 7.13 -21.53 49.92
N ALA A 307 6.37 -22.29 49.14
CA ALA A 307 6.06 -23.65 49.55
C ALA A 307 7.38 -24.42 49.70
N PRO A 308 7.49 -25.37 50.64
CA PRO A 308 8.73 -26.09 50.89
C PRO A 308 9.19 -26.76 49.61
N VAL A 309 10.47 -26.57 49.27
CA VAL A 309 11.12 -27.27 48.17
C VAL A 309 11.35 -28.70 48.64
N ASP A 310 10.55 -29.64 48.14
CA ASP A 310 10.90 -31.05 48.18
C ASP A 310 11.97 -31.28 47.11
N ILE A 311 13.18 -31.63 47.53
CA ILE A 311 14.33 -31.86 46.66
C ILE A 311 14.18 -33.26 46.07
N GLY A 312 13.23 -33.42 45.16
CA GLY A 312 13.15 -34.54 44.24
C GLY A 312 14.06 -34.28 43.05
N THR A 313 15.06 -35.14 42.83
CA THR A 313 15.95 -35.17 41.66
C THR A 313 15.19 -35.50 40.36
N GLY A 314 14.29 -34.62 39.92
CA GLY A 314 13.52 -34.74 38.68
C GLY A 314 14.00 -33.75 37.63
N ARG A 315 14.55 -34.25 36.53
CA ARG A 315 14.83 -33.43 35.33
C ARG A 315 13.52 -32.85 34.85
N ALA A 316 13.40 -31.51 34.84
CA ALA A 316 12.27 -30.81 34.26
C ALA A 316 11.96 -31.34 32.85
N ALA A 317 10.75 -31.88 32.67
CA ALA A 317 10.31 -32.43 31.39
C ALA A 317 10.31 -31.34 30.32
N ARG A 318 10.98 -31.59 29.18
CA ARG A 318 11.00 -30.67 28.04
C ARG A 318 9.88 -31.03 27.06
N THR A 319 9.01 -30.08 26.72
CA THR A 319 8.00 -30.23 25.67
C THR A 319 8.34 -29.35 24.47
N SER A 320 7.92 -29.72 23.27
CA SER A 320 8.19 -28.95 22.05
C SER A 320 7.24 -27.76 21.83
N ARG A 321 6.20 -27.64 22.68
CA ARG A 321 5.19 -26.58 22.59
C ARG A 321 4.84 -26.07 23.98
N GLN A 322 4.56 -24.77 24.04
CA GLN A 322 4.03 -24.10 25.21
C GLN A 322 2.69 -24.72 25.64
N PRO A 323 2.50 -25.07 26.93
CA PRO A 323 1.21 -25.50 27.47
C PRO A 323 0.16 -24.41 27.27
N SER A 324 -1.07 -24.80 26.97
CA SER A 324 -2.17 -23.85 26.83
C SER A 324 -2.53 -23.20 28.17
N THR A 325 -3.09 -21.98 28.13
CA THR A 325 -3.43 -21.19 29.33
C THR A 325 -4.33 -21.94 30.32
N SER A 326 -5.16 -22.86 29.84
CA SER A 326 -6.07 -23.69 30.66
C SER A 326 -5.36 -24.86 31.36
N GLU A 327 -4.25 -25.34 30.79
CA GLU A 327 -3.41 -26.43 31.34
C GLU A 327 -2.42 -25.93 32.39
N ILE A 328 -2.06 -24.65 32.36
CA ILE A 328 -1.16 -24.03 33.32
C ILE A 328 -1.82 -23.94 34.69
N ASP A 329 -1.09 -24.40 35.70
CA ASP A 329 -1.42 -24.16 37.10
C ASP A 329 -0.92 -22.76 37.49
N TRP A 330 -1.80 -21.77 37.36
CA TRP A 330 -1.53 -20.37 37.71
C TRP A 330 -1.36 -20.10 39.20
N THR A 331 -1.68 -21.07 40.06
CA THR A 331 -1.40 -20.95 41.50
C THR A 331 0.07 -21.18 41.81
N ARG A 332 0.77 -21.94 40.94
CA ARG A 332 2.18 -22.31 41.07
C ARG A 332 3.08 -21.70 40.00
N THR A 333 2.49 -21.21 38.91
CA THR A 333 3.20 -20.63 37.77
C THR A 333 3.01 -19.12 37.75
N SER A 334 4.10 -18.36 37.88
CA SER A 334 4.04 -16.92 37.67
C SER A 334 4.01 -16.58 36.17
N ARG A 335 3.47 -15.42 35.81
CA ARG A 335 3.53 -14.93 34.42
C ARG A 335 4.96 -14.81 33.90
N ARG A 336 5.93 -14.55 34.80
CA ARG A 336 7.36 -14.52 34.49
C ARG A 336 7.88 -15.91 34.12
N ASP A 337 7.47 -16.96 34.81
CA ASP A 337 7.89 -18.32 34.49
C ASP A 337 7.47 -18.69 33.06
N VAL A 338 6.23 -18.38 32.67
CA VAL A 338 5.73 -18.64 31.30
C VAL A 338 6.55 -17.88 30.25
N LEU A 339 7.02 -16.68 30.59
CA LEU A 339 7.92 -15.87 29.74
C LEU A 339 9.37 -16.37 29.72
N ASP A 340 9.77 -17.20 30.67
CA ASP A 340 11.08 -17.85 30.74
C ASP A 340 11.01 -19.30 30.18
N GLY A 341 9.91 -19.65 29.52
CA GLY A 341 9.68 -20.99 28.92
C GLY A 341 9.39 -22.06 29.98
N LYS A 342 8.79 -21.67 31.11
CA LYS A 342 8.57 -22.53 32.28
C LYS A 342 7.13 -22.47 32.76
N ALA A 343 6.54 -23.62 33.08
CA ALA A 343 5.25 -23.65 33.78
C ALA A 343 5.06 -24.95 34.55
N TYR A 344 4.31 -24.87 35.63
CA TYR A 344 3.66 -26.03 36.23
C TYR A 344 2.35 -26.28 35.49
N VAL A 345 2.15 -27.52 35.05
CA VAL A 345 0.91 -27.96 34.40
C VAL A 345 0.05 -28.69 35.42
N LYS A 346 -1.26 -28.45 35.39
CA LYS A 346 -2.22 -29.10 36.31
C LYS A 346 -2.08 -30.63 36.25
N GLY A 347 -2.00 -31.26 37.41
CA GLY A 347 -1.82 -32.72 37.51
C GLY A 347 -0.38 -33.21 37.33
N LYS A 348 0.59 -32.32 37.09
CA LYS A 348 2.03 -32.66 37.08
C LYS A 348 2.74 -32.00 38.26
N SER A 349 3.59 -32.78 38.93
CA SER A 349 4.42 -32.30 40.05
C SER A 349 5.61 -31.49 39.56
N GLU A 350 6.17 -31.85 38.41
CA GLU A 350 7.38 -31.27 37.83
C GLU A 350 7.10 -30.00 37.01
N GLN A 351 8.07 -29.09 36.99
CA GLN A 351 8.07 -27.90 36.14
C GLN A 351 8.41 -28.32 34.70
N ILE A 352 7.60 -27.90 33.75
CA ILE A 352 7.82 -28.14 32.32
C ILE A 352 8.61 -26.97 31.75
N LEU A 353 9.62 -27.31 30.94
CA LEU A 353 10.36 -26.39 30.08
C LEU A 353 9.90 -26.58 28.63
N TRP A 354 9.80 -25.52 27.82
CA TRP A 354 9.57 -25.64 26.38
C TRP A 354 10.41 -24.68 25.56
#